data_AF-A0A2C9A7U8-F1
#
_entry.id   AF-A0A2C9A7U8-F1
#
_cell.length_a   1.000
_cell.length_b   1.000
_cell.length_c   1.000
_cell.angle_alpha   90.00
_cell.angle_beta   90.00
_cell.angle_gamma   90.00
#
_symmetry.space_group_name_H-M   'P 1'
#
loop_
_entity.id
_entity.type
_entity.pdbx_description
1 polymer ?
#
loop_
_entity_poly.entity_id
_entity_poly.type
_entity_poly.pdbx_seq_one_letter_code
_entity_poly.pdbx_strand_id
1 'polypeptide(L)'
;MSKVCGMKWCMPVAAAALLAFTACSNDGKVAGGTEAESTIALQVQLADGSPAGHSRVRMLPNDYLSDGASGAAWVESDEAGFVEIVAEPGKYALEVRNVRDSRASGAVMNLTLDTNVARSETVKLGELSTIEGYVFLGEESPVIRVMGLDRYVVPDSTGHFVIDSLPVGAFDVHVTDAAEKNSATLSFVPGDTLYVDCTDPESEIKVFKNREPVASKYPEKDWSEHDALLAQMEGYAVGTLGAAGITDTLGNISRAEGEICIVTTTEDYLIVEDTTEVDSAGNAKTSAVIAPGSLRDCAYREGPTWILFEKSGTYNLQSPLRLKNDKTFDGRGRDVRFAGMGILTETSSNLIFENITFTAPAITVLDTSSRRALSIHNRSHHVWVDHCTFEEYPLVELDVKRGSHNVTISWSRFENAQTGVLFGLSGDIIKDTAQSLTVHHSYFAGLSRDGVLSHGGVLHAYSNFFDGVELSGVVCSDSARCLVESNVFNNEMAVTLYRWYNEDDSPVDSTVGFVAMKDNLFTAGGKSVDGDALGYKPDYEYSVDFADADNAWIIRTDSGAQ
;
A
#
# COMPACT_ATOMS: atom_id res chain seq x y z
N MET A 1 -65.79 59.53 19.11
CA MET A 1 -65.08 59.48 17.81
C MET A 1 -65.91 58.69 16.83
N SER A 2 -65.88 59.08 15.56
CA SER A 2 -66.98 59.14 14.60
C SER A 2 -67.32 57.87 13.79
N LYS A 3 -68.54 57.89 13.25
CA LYS A 3 -69.26 56.97 12.35
C LYS A 3 -68.70 56.84 10.92
N VAL A 4 -68.86 55.64 10.33
CA VAL A 4 -69.47 55.26 9.01
C VAL A 4 -69.00 55.93 7.69
N CYS A 5 -68.58 55.15 6.67
CA CYS A 5 -69.32 54.85 5.40
C CYS A 5 -68.45 54.53 4.14
N GLY A 6 -68.76 53.40 3.46
CA GLY A 6 -68.78 53.18 1.98
C GLY A 6 -67.46 53.01 1.17
N MET A 7 -67.41 52.48 -0.06
CA MET A 7 -68.28 51.64 -0.91
C MET A 7 -67.56 51.40 -2.29
N LYS A 8 -67.72 50.19 -2.88
CA LYS A 8 -67.65 49.77 -4.32
C LYS A 8 -66.34 49.76 -5.14
N TRP A 9 -66.06 48.63 -5.84
CA TRP A 9 -66.19 48.39 -7.32
C TRP A 9 -65.66 46.95 -7.66
N CYS A 10 -66.50 46.02 -8.13
CA CYS A 10 -66.76 45.59 -9.54
C CYS A 10 -65.90 44.40 -10.07
N MET A 11 -66.59 43.30 -10.40
CA MET A 11 -66.25 42.12 -11.23
C MET A 11 -65.91 42.51 -12.70
N PRO A 12 -65.40 41.64 -13.62
CA PRO A 12 -65.89 40.27 -13.87
C PRO A 12 -64.92 39.18 -14.41
N VAL A 13 -65.54 38.01 -14.62
CA VAL A 13 -65.16 36.71 -15.21
C VAL A 13 -64.82 36.75 -16.71
N ALA A 14 -63.91 35.89 -17.18
CA ALA A 14 -63.88 35.22 -18.52
C ALA A 14 -62.77 34.12 -18.49
N ALA A 15 -62.98 32.81 -18.71
CA ALA A 15 -63.55 32.05 -19.83
C ALA A 15 -62.73 32.12 -21.14
N ALA A 16 -61.95 31.06 -21.44
CA ALA A 16 -61.49 30.67 -22.78
C ALA A 16 -61.03 29.19 -22.71
N ALA A 17 -61.86 28.20 -23.05
CA ALA A 17 -62.28 27.75 -24.39
C ALA A 17 -61.17 27.02 -25.15
N LEU A 18 -61.24 25.67 -25.10
CA LEU A 18 -60.66 24.76 -26.10
C LEU A 18 -61.14 25.17 -27.50
N LEU A 19 -60.23 25.29 -28.45
CA LEU A 19 -60.52 25.14 -29.87
C LEU A 19 -59.40 24.34 -30.53
N ALA A 20 -59.77 23.10 -30.88
CA ALA A 20 -59.04 22.25 -31.80
C ALA A 20 -59.09 22.85 -33.21
N PHE A 21 -57.94 22.87 -33.88
CA PHE A 21 -57.90 22.82 -35.35
C PHE A 21 -57.37 21.45 -35.76
N THR A 22 -58.31 20.58 -36.11
CA THR A 22 -58.08 19.44 -36.99
C THR A 22 -57.87 19.95 -38.42
N ALA A 23 -56.72 19.63 -39.01
CA ALA A 23 -56.55 19.59 -40.47
C ALA A 23 -56.63 18.13 -40.92
N CYS A 24 -57.47 17.85 -41.92
CA CYS A 24 -57.82 16.51 -42.39
C CYS A 24 -56.86 15.96 -43.46
N SER A 25 -56.54 14.66 -43.33
CA SER A 25 -56.38 13.62 -44.36
C SER A 25 -55.19 13.75 -45.37
N ASN A 26 -54.48 12.70 -45.78
CA ASN A 26 -54.91 11.32 -46.04
C ASN A 26 -53.71 10.35 -46.18
N ASP A 27 -54.01 9.08 -45.91
CA ASP A 27 -53.43 7.84 -46.47
C ASP A 27 -51.97 7.41 -46.18
N GLY A 28 -51.87 6.29 -45.44
CA GLY A 28 -51.01 5.19 -45.89
C GLY A 28 -50.07 4.56 -44.86
N LYS A 29 -50.59 3.59 -44.09
CA LYS A 29 -49.86 2.53 -43.36
C LYS A 29 -48.87 2.97 -42.28
N VAL A 30 -49.41 3.14 -41.07
CA VAL A 30 -48.65 2.99 -39.82
C VAL A 30 -48.61 1.49 -39.50
N ALA A 31 -47.44 0.87 -39.60
CA ALA A 31 -47.16 -0.40 -38.93
C ALA A 31 -46.56 -0.05 -37.57
N GLY A 32 -47.24 -0.46 -36.50
CA GLY A 32 -46.85 -0.16 -35.13
C GLY A 32 -45.59 -0.88 -34.70
N GLY A 33 -44.71 -0.12 -34.05
CA GLY A 33 -43.96 -0.52 -32.87
C GLY A 33 -44.21 0.58 -31.83
N THR A 34 -45.06 0.31 -30.85
CA THR A 34 -45.32 1.19 -29.70
C THR A 34 -44.31 0.84 -28.61
N GLU A 35 -43.11 1.39 -28.70
CA GLU A 35 -42.28 1.67 -27.54
C GLU A 35 -42.45 3.17 -27.32
N ALA A 36 -43.23 3.53 -26.31
CA ALA A 36 -43.55 4.94 -26.11
C ALA A 36 -42.40 5.57 -25.31
N GLU A 37 -41.57 6.33 -26.03
CA GLU A 37 -40.36 6.97 -25.50
C GLU A 37 -40.66 7.85 -24.28
N SER A 38 -39.74 7.85 -23.32
CA SER A 38 -39.79 8.65 -22.10
C SER A 38 -38.75 9.76 -22.14
N THR A 39 -39.05 10.88 -21.48
CA THR A 39 -38.22 12.09 -21.52
C THR A 39 -37.65 12.38 -20.13
N ILE A 40 -36.34 12.61 -20.06
CA ILE A 40 -35.65 13.07 -18.86
C ILE A 40 -35.25 14.53 -19.06
N ALA A 41 -35.72 15.41 -18.18
CA ALA A 41 -35.21 16.77 -18.03
C ALA A 41 -34.23 16.82 -16.85
N LEU A 42 -32.94 16.89 -17.15
CA LEU A 42 -31.88 16.88 -16.15
C LEU A 42 -31.34 18.30 -15.94
N GLN A 43 -31.20 18.69 -14.68
CA GLN A 43 -30.45 19.87 -14.27
C GLN A 43 -29.09 19.46 -13.68
N VAL A 44 -28.00 19.95 -14.25
CA VAL A 44 -26.63 19.71 -13.80
C VAL A 44 -26.15 20.89 -12.95
N GLN A 45 -25.65 20.59 -11.75
CA GLN A 45 -25.14 21.57 -10.80
C GLN A 45 -23.71 21.24 -10.35
N LEU A 46 -22.91 22.26 -10.06
CA LEU A 46 -21.66 22.12 -9.34
C LEU A 46 -21.92 21.75 -7.86
N ALA A 47 -20.86 21.38 -7.13
CA ALA A 47 -20.96 21.01 -5.72
C ALA A 47 -21.61 22.10 -4.83
N ASP A 48 -21.42 23.37 -5.17
CA ASP A 48 -22.01 24.53 -4.48
C ASP A 48 -23.48 24.80 -4.85
N GLY A 49 -24.06 24.01 -5.77
CA GLY A 49 -25.44 24.13 -6.25
C GLY A 49 -25.63 25.12 -7.40
N SER A 50 -24.58 25.76 -7.90
CA SER A 50 -24.65 26.62 -9.08
C SER A 50 -24.81 25.80 -10.38
N PRO A 51 -25.45 26.36 -11.43
CA PRO A 51 -25.59 25.67 -12.72
C PRO A 51 -24.24 25.29 -13.34
N ALA A 52 -24.11 24.03 -13.76
CA ALA A 52 -22.94 23.54 -14.48
C ALA A 52 -23.23 23.51 -15.98
N GLY A 53 -23.14 24.67 -16.63
CA GLY A 53 -23.34 24.78 -18.08
C GLY A 53 -22.26 24.08 -18.90
N HIS A 54 -22.60 23.72 -20.14
CA HIS A 54 -21.72 22.97 -21.06
C HIS A 54 -21.20 21.62 -20.51
N SER A 55 -21.94 21.01 -19.58
CA SER A 55 -21.62 19.68 -19.09
C SER A 55 -21.97 18.64 -20.14
N ARG A 56 -21.09 17.67 -20.33
CA ARG A 56 -21.33 16.52 -21.21
C ARG A 56 -22.07 15.45 -20.41
N VAL A 57 -23.20 15.00 -20.95
CA VAL A 57 -24.07 13.98 -20.38
C VAL A 57 -24.15 12.80 -21.33
N ARG A 58 -23.99 11.60 -20.81
CA ARG A 58 -24.13 10.35 -21.53
C ARG A 58 -25.05 9.42 -20.75
N MET A 59 -25.90 8.70 -21.48
CA MET A 59 -26.81 7.72 -20.90
C MET A 59 -26.57 6.37 -21.55
N LEU A 60 -26.33 5.37 -20.73
CA LEU A 60 -26.06 3.99 -21.14
C LEU A 60 -26.95 3.03 -20.34
N PRO A 61 -27.34 1.87 -20.90
CA PRO A 61 -27.98 0.83 -20.11
C PRO A 61 -27.17 0.49 -18.85
N ASN A 62 -27.83 0.20 -17.73
CA ASN A 62 -27.12 -0.13 -16.47
C ASN A 62 -26.20 -1.34 -16.59
N ASP A 63 -26.51 -2.27 -17.50
CA ASP A 63 -25.75 -3.48 -17.79
C ASP A 63 -24.75 -3.31 -18.94
N TYR A 64 -24.57 -2.08 -19.45
CA TYR A 64 -23.59 -1.80 -20.49
C TYR A 64 -22.17 -2.11 -20.02
N LEU A 65 -21.42 -2.84 -20.85
CA LEU A 65 -20.02 -3.19 -20.66
C LEU A 65 -19.21 -2.67 -21.85
N SER A 66 -18.21 -1.82 -21.59
CA SER A 66 -17.35 -1.27 -22.64
C SER A 66 -16.56 -2.37 -23.35
N ASP A 67 -16.56 -2.35 -24.69
CA ASP A 67 -15.72 -3.18 -25.56
C ASP A 67 -14.51 -2.40 -26.10
N GLY A 68 -14.32 -1.16 -25.64
CA GLY A 68 -13.29 -0.24 -26.10
C GLY A 68 -13.54 0.42 -27.45
N ALA A 69 -14.65 0.10 -28.13
CA ALA A 69 -15.07 0.81 -29.32
C ALA A 69 -15.92 2.03 -28.90
N SER A 70 -15.34 3.24 -29.00
CA SER A 70 -16.04 4.48 -28.68
C SER A 70 -17.24 4.70 -29.61
N GLY A 71 -18.44 4.35 -29.13
CA GLY A 71 -19.68 4.40 -29.91
C GLY A 71 -20.82 5.17 -29.24
N ALA A 72 -20.71 5.48 -27.95
CA ALA A 72 -21.78 6.12 -27.19
C ALA A 72 -21.75 7.65 -27.29
N ALA A 73 -22.85 8.23 -27.79
CA ALA A 73 -22.96 9.67 -27.99
C ALA A 73 -23.04 10.45 -26.66
N TRP A 74 -22.45 11.63 -26.65
CA TRP A 74 -22.59 12.62 -25.57
C TRP A 74 -23.55 13.71 -26.00
N VAL A 75 -24.39 14.16 -25.08
CA VAL A 75 -25.23 15.35 -25.21
C VAL A 75 -24.66 16.44 -24.32
N GLU A 76 -24.72 17.70 -24.73
CA GLU A 76 -24.21 18.82 -23.94
C GLU A 76 -25.37 19.58 -23.29
N SER A 77 -25.21 19.97 -22.03
CA SER A 77 -26.17 20.83 -21.34
C SER A 77 -26.05 22.28 -21.81
N ASP A 78 -27.15 23.03 -21.77
CA ASP A 78 -27.14 24.47 -22.05
C ASP A 78 -26.35 25.29 -21.01
N GLU A 79 -26.30 26.62 -21.18
CA GLU A 79 -25.60 27.55 -20.25
C GLU A 79 -26.15 27.49 -18.82
N ALA A 80 -27.43 27.12 -18.65
CA ALA A 80 -28.10 26.98 -17.37
C ALA A 80 -28.03 25.55 -16.81
N GLY A 81 -27.24 24.67 -17.43
CA GLY A 81 -27.01 23.30 -17.00
C GLY A 81 -28.17 22.36 -17.29
N PHE A 82 -29.10 22.70 -18.19
CA PHE A 82 -30.21 21.82 -18.55
C PHE A 82 -29.87 20.94 -19.74
N VAL A 83 -30.29 19.68 -19.68
CA VAL A 83 -30.26 18.76 -20.81
C VAL A 83 -31.56 17.94 -20.85
N GLU A 84 -32.04 17.67 -22.05
CA GLU A 84 -33.19 16.81 -22.30
C GLU A 84 -32.73 15.55 -23.05
N ILE A 85 -33.08 14.38 -22.53
CA ILE A 85 -32.71 13.09 -23.10
C ILE A 85 -33.99 12.27 -23.29
N VAL A 86 -34.14 11.71 -24.48
CA VAL A 86 -35.25 10.81 -24.84
C VAL A 86 -34.71 9.40 -24.93
N ALA A 87 -35.37 8.45 -24.28
CA ALA A 87 -35.02 7.04 -24.36
C ALA A 87 -36.21 6.11 -24.14
N GLU A 88 -36.03 4.87 -24.58
CA GLU A 88 -36.96 3.78 -24.32
C GLU A 88 -37.05 3.44 -22.81
N PRO A 89 -38.12 2.78 -22.37
CA PRO A 89 -38.24 2.30 -21.00
C PRO A 89 -37.11 1.32 -20.65
N GLY A 90 -36.49 1.49 -19.48
CA GLY A 90 -35.33 0.69 -19.10
C GLY A 90 -34.60 1.20 -17.87
N LYS A 91 -33.48 0.55 -17.53
CA LYS A 91 -32.57 0.97 -16.45
C LYS A 91 -31.31 1.55 -17.07
N TYR A 92 -30.96 2.77 -16.68
CA TYR A 92 -29.87 3.52 -17.28
C TYR A 92 -28.96 4.14 -16.23
N ALA A 93 -27.67 4.16 -16.55
CA ALA A 93 -26.66 4.91 -15.85
C ALA A 93 -26.43 6.21 -16.63
N LEU A 94 -26.58 7.32 -15.94
CA LEU A 94 -26.39 8.64 -16.49
C LEU A 94 -25.07 9.21 -15.98
N GLU A 95 -24.08 9.29 -16.86
CA GLU A 95 -22.76 9.83 -16.59
C GLU A 95 -22.72 11.30 -17.00
N VAL A 96 -22.35 12.18 -16.07
CA VAL A 96 -22.14 13.59 -16.33
C VAL A 96 -20.70 13.98 -16.07
N ARG A 97 -20.15 14.77 -16.99
CA ARG A 97 -18.79 15.29 -16.95
C ARG A 97 -18.81 16.79 -17.19
N ASN A 98 -18.09 17.52 -16.35
CA ASN A 98 -17.82 18.93 -16.58
C ASN A 98 -16.32 19.18 -16.45
N VAL A 99 -15.75 19.83 -17.46
CA VAL A 99 -14.38 20.31 -17.44
C VAL A 99 -14.45 21.81 -17.59
N ARG A 100 -14.04 22.52 -16.54
CA ARG A 100 -13.99 23.98 -16.53
C ARG A 100 -12.63 24.41 -16.00
N ASP A 101 -11.93 25.22 -16.78
CA ASP A 101 -10.54 25.56 -16.55
C ASP A 101 -9.67 24.29 -16.39
N SER A 102 -8.83 24.21 -15.37
CA SER A 102 -7.99 23.05 -15.03
C SER A 102 -8.65 22.06 -14.06
N ARG A 103 -9.97 22.14 -13.84
CA ARG A 103 -10.70 21.25 -12.92
C ARG A 103 -11.71 20.40 -13.67
N ALA A 104 -11.67 19.09 -13.43
CA ALA A 104 -12.64 18.13 -13.91
C ALA A 104 -13.54 17.69 -12.75
N SER A 105 -14.83 17.58 -13.03
CA SER A 105 -15.83 17.10 -12.08
C SER A 105 -16.82 16.20 -12.80
N GLY A 106 -17.51 15.34 -12.05
CA GLY A 106 -18.46 14.41 -12.65
C GLY A 106 -19.38 13.77 -11.64
N ALA A 107 -20.44 13.15 -12.14
CA ALA A 107 -21.36 12.34 -11.36
C ALA A 107 -21.96 11.18 -12.18
N VAL A 108 -22.32 10.09 -11.51
CA VAL A 108 -23.11 8.99 -12.05
C VAL A 108 -24.42 8.90 -11.26
N MET A 109 -25.53 8.76 -11.98
CA MET A 109 -26.84 8.52 -11.39
C MET A 109 -27.53 7.37 -12.11
N ASN A 110 -27.99 6.39 -11.33
CA ASN A 110 -28.80 5.29 -11.84
C ASN A 110 -30.28 5.68 -11.84
N LEU A 111 -30.95 5.46 -12.96
CA LEU A 111 -32.36 5.81 -13.14
C LEU A 111 -33.14 4.67 -13.80
N THR A 112 -34.43 4.62 -13.50
CA THR A 112 -35.38 3.70 -14.15
C THR A 112 -36.42 4.54 -14.87
N LEU A 113 -36.62 4.25 -16.15
CA LEU A 113 -37.63 4.84 -17.01
C LEU A 113 -38.77 3.87 -17.21
N ASP A 114 -39.96 4.27 -16.77
CA ASP A 114 -41.21 3.62 -17.10
C ASP A 114 -41.79 4.23 -18.39
N THR A 115 -42.74 3.53 -19.01
CA THR A 115 -43.34 3.91 -20.30
C THR A 115 -44.12 5.23 -20.23
N ASN A 116 -43.90 6.15 -21.18
CA ASN A 116 -44.58 7.45 -21.28
C ASN A 116 -44.43 8.37 -20.06
N VAL A 117 -43.29 8.33 -19.35
CA VAL A 117 -43.07 9.16 -18.16
C VAL A 117 -42.08 10.28 -18.48
N ALA A 118 -42.49 11.51 -18.16
CA ALA A 118 -41.57 12.65 -18.08
C ALA A 118 -41.01 12.75 -16.66
N ARG A 119 -39.69 12.74 -16.52
CA ARG A 119 -39.00 12.79 -15.23
C ARG A 119 -38.07 13.99 -15.17
N SER A 120 -38.03 14.66 -14.03
CA SER A 120 -37.08 15.74 -13.78
C SER A 120 -36.14 15.34 -12.65
N GLU A 121 -34.84 15.45 -12.89
CA GLU A 121 -33.80 15.08 -11.95
C GLU A 121 -32.76 16.20 -11.84
N THR A 122 -32.06 16.24 -10.71
CA THR A 122 -30.94 17.16 -10.49
C THR A 122 -29.72 16.35 -10.09
N VAL A 123 -28.61 16.55 -10.79
CA VAL A 123 -27.33 15.90 -10.49
C VAL A 123 -26.31 16.94 -10.03
N LYS A 124 -25.63 16.63 -8.92
CA LYS A 124 -24.55 17.46 -8.39
C LYS A 124 -23.21 16.81 -8.70
N LEU A 125 -22.33 17.58 -9.32
CA LEU A 125 -20.99 17.15 -9.66
C LEU A 125 -20.07 17.19 -8.44
N GLY A 126 -19.26 16.15 -8.29
CA GLY A 126 -18.18 16.09 -7.32
C GLY A 126 -16.81 15.99 -7.99
N GLU A 127 -15.77 15.98 -7.17
CA GLU A 127 -14.42 15.68 -7.62
C GLU A 127 -14.34 14.26 -8.17
N LEU A 128 -13.54 14.07 -9.22
CA LEU A 128 -13.34 12.74 -9.78
C LEU A 128 -12.50 11.90 -8.82
N SER A 129 -12.81 10.61 -8.74
CA SER A 129 -12.06 9.65 -7.94
C SER A 129 -11.27 8.68 -8.81
N THR A 130 -10.48 7.84 -8.15
CA THR A 130 -9.76 6.73 -8.77
C THR A 130 -10.16 5.46 -8.07
N ILE A 131 -10.31 4.37 -8.83
CA ILE A 131 -10.32 3.01 -8.30
C ILE A 131 -8.96 2.40 -8.62
N GLU A 132 -8.38 1.77 -7.63
CA GLU A 132 -7.18 0.96 -7.76
C GLU A 132 -7.49 -0.45 -7.25
N GLY A 133 -6.86 -1.46 -7.82
CA GLY A 133 -7.09 -2.85 -7.42
C GLY A 133 -6.11 -3.82 -8.03
N TYR A 134 -6.21 -5.06 -7.56
CA TYR A 134 -5.44 -6.19 -8.04
C TYR A 134 -6.38 -7.33 -8.41
N VAL A 135 -6.16 -7.91 -9.59
CA VAL A 135 -6.83 -9.14 -10.01
C VAL A 135 -5.78 -10.23 -10.12
N PHE A 136 -5.92 -11.27 -9.30
CA PHE A 136 -5.12 -12.49 -9.41
C PHE A 136 -5.81 -13.43 -10.38
N LEU A 137 -5.22 -13.60 -11.56
CA LEU A 137 -5.66 -14.59 -12.54
C LEU A 137 -4.57 -15.62 -12.80
N GLY A 138 -5.01 -16.82 -13.15
CA GLY A 138 -4.20 -17.81 -13.86
C GLY A 138 -3.82 -17.36 -15.27
N GLU A 139 -3.59 -18.30 -16.20
CA GLU A 139 -2.88 -18.08 -17.48
C GLU A 139 -3.43 -17.01 -18.48
N GLU A 140 -4.54 -16.30 -18.22
CA GLU A 140 -5.18 -15.35 -19.15
C GLU A 140 -5.31 -13.91 -18.60
N SER A 141 -5.26 -12.89 -19.48
CA SER A 141 -5.36 -11.48 -19.09
C SER A 141 -6.80 -11.04 -18.78
N PRO A 142 -7.10 -10.55 -17.56
CA PRO A 142 -8.43 -10.06 -17.20
C PRO A 142 -8.79 -8.75 -17.89
N VAL A 143 -10.08 -8.45 -17.93
CA VAL A 143 -10.60 -7.12 -18.26
C VAL A 143 -11.56 -6.65 -17.17
N ILE A 144 -11.29 -5.48 -16.60
CA ILE A 144 -12.17 -4.82 -15.63
C ILE A 144 -12.97 -3.76 -16.36
N ARG A 145 -14.29 -3.79 -16.20
CA ARG A 145 -15.25 -2.88 -16.84
C ARG A 145 -16.11 -2.21 -15.79
N VAL A 146 -16.50 -0.97 -16.04
CA VAL A 146 -17.46 -0.28 -15.19
C VAL A 146 -18.86 -0.40 -15.80
N MET A 147 -19.78 -1.06 -15.11
CA MET A 147 -21.13 -1.25 -15.59
C MET A 147 -21.85 0.10 -15.76
N GLY A 148 -22.49 0.28 -16.91
CA GLY A 148 -23.18 1.53 -17.25
C GLY A 148 -22.27 2.68 -17.66
N LEU A 149 -20.95 2.49 -17.68
CA LEU A 149 -19.99 3.47 -18.17
C LEU A 149 -19.16 2.86 -19.30
N ASP A 150 -18.81 3.68 -20.28
CA ASP A 150 -17.86 3.30 -21.33
C ASP A 150 -16.43 3.45 -20.82
N ARG A 151 -16.07 2.59 -19.87
CA ARG A 151 -14.77 2.52 -19.20
C ARG A 151 -14.39 1.06 -19.00
N TYR A 152 -13.16 0.73 -19.40
CA TYR A 152 -12.52 -0.53 -19.06
C TYR A 152 -11.02 -0.31 -18.85
N VAL A 153 -10.40 -1.25 -18.14
CA VAL A 153 -8.95 -1.34 -17.97
C VAL A 153 -8.54 -2.81 -18.05
N VAL A 154 -7.37 -3.04 -18.63
CA VAL A 154 -6.69 -4.33 -18.60
C VAL A 154 -5.59 -4.20 -17.56
N PRO A 155 -5.51 -5.07 -16.54
CA PRO A 155 -4.44 -5.03 -15.57
C PRO A 155 -3.07 -5.22 -16.23
N ASP A 156 -2.03 -4.72 -15.56
CA ASP A 156 -0.66 -4.98 -15.98
C ASP A 156 -0.24 -6.44 -15.68
N SER A 157 1.02 -6.76 -15.96
CA SER A 157 1.57 -8.10 -15.75
C SER A 157 1.58 -8.56 -14.29
N THR A 158 1.40 -7.65 -13.33
CA THR A 158 1.32 -7.95 -11.90
C THR A 158 -0.12 -8.16 -11.43
N GLY A 159 -1.10 -7.94 -12.32
CA GLY A 159 -2.52 -7.94 -11.97
C GLY A 159 -3.01 -6.60 -11.43
N HIS A 160 -2.18 -5.57 -11.40
CA HIS A 160 -2.55 -4.22 -10.96
C HIS A 160 -3.43 -3.51 -11.99
N PHE A 161 -4.47 -2.81 -11.53
CA PHE A 161 -5.23 -1.90 -12.38
C PHE A 161 -5.59 -0.61 -11.67
N VAL A 162 -5.67 0.44 -12.47
CA VAL A 162 -6.15 1.75 -12.06
C VAL A 162 -7.22 2.22 -13.03
N ILE A 163 -8.42 2.51 -12.54
CA ILE A 163 -9.47 3.20 -13.28
C ILE A 163 -9.51 4.63 -12.75
N ASP A 164 -8.90 5.52 -13.50
CA ASP A 164 -8.80 6.92 -13.16
C ASP A 164 -10.06 7.70 -13.55
N SER A 165 -10.13 8.94 -13.05
CA SER A 165 -11.10 9.92 -13.51
C SER A 165 -12.53 9.38 -13.44
N LEU A 166 -12.93 8.75 -12.34
CA LEU A 166 -14.28 8.22 -12.15
C LEU A 166 -15.22 9.27 -11.56
N PRO A 167 -16.48 9.39 -12.01
CA PRO A 167 -17.42 10.37 -11.48
C PRO A 167 -17.97 9.92 -10.12
N VAL A 168 -18.41 10.86 -9.28
CA VAL A 168 -19.02 10.48 -7.98
C VAL A 168 -20.37 9.79 -8.20
N GLY A 169 -20.62 8.66 -7.55
CA GLY A 169 -21.88 7.94 -7.69
C GLY A 169 -21.73 6.46 -7.38
N ALA A 170 -22.85 5.73 -7.48
CA ALA A 170 -22.86 4.28 -7.33
C ALA A 170 -22.85 3.63 -8.73
N PHE A 171 -21.84 2.80 -8.98
CA PHE A 171 -21.76 1.93 -10.14
C PHE A 171 -21.17 0.60 -9.71
N ASP A 172 -21.41 -0.44 -10.52
CA ASP A 172 -20.82 -1.75 -10.29
C ASP A 172 -19.62 -1.95 -11.23
N VAL A 173 -18.64 -2.71 -10.78
CA VAL A 173 -17.47 -3.11 -11.57
C VAL A 173 -17.62 -4.57 -11.95
N HIS A 174 -17.49 -4.86 -13.24
CA HIS A 174 -17.52 -6.20 -13.80
C HIS A 174 -16.11 -6.66 -14.16
N VAL A 175 -15.63 -7.71 -13.51
CA VAL A 175 -14.34 -8.34 -13.79
C VAL A 175 -14.61 -9.62 -14.55
N THR A 176 -13.95 -9.83 -15.69
CA THR A 176 -14.05 -11.08 -16.45
C THR A 176 -12.68 -11.49 -16.98
N ASP A 177 -12.46 -12.79 -17.12
CA ASP A 177 -11.34 -13.29 -17.91
C ASP A 177 -11.55 -13.03 -19.42
N ALA A 178 -10.48 -13.13 -20.20
CA ALA A 178 -10.49 -12.88 -21.66
C ALA A 178 -11.41 -13.85 -22.42
N ALA A 179 -11.63 -15.04 -21.88
CA ALA A 179 -12.49 -16.07 -22.48
C ALA A 179 -13.96 -16.00 -22.02
N GLU A 180 -14.32 -15.02 -21.16
CA GLU A 180 -15.62 -14.87 -20.50
C GLU A 180 -16.10 -16.13 -19.75
N LYS A 181 -15.18 -16.94 -19.24
CA LYS A 181 -15.49 -18.16 -18.48
C LYS A 181 -15.77 -17.86 -17.01
N ASN A 182 -15.05 -16.90 -16.44
CA ASN A 182 -15.20 -16.47 -15.05
C ASN A 182 -15.53 -14.98 -15.02
N SER A 183 -16.59 -14.61 -14.29
CA SER A 183 -17.03 -13.22 -14.18
C SER A 183 -17.55 -12.88 -12.78
N ALA A 184 -17.27 -11.66 -12.33
CA ALA A 184 -17.62 -11.13 -11.02
C ALA A 184 -18.19 -9.71 -11.15
N THR A 185 -19.26 -9.37 -10.40
CA THR A 185 -19.83 -8.01 -10.35
C THR A 185 -19.78 -7.46 -8.93
N LEU A 186 -19.29 -6.23 -8.77
CA LEU A 186 -18.92 -5.65 -7.48
C LEU A 186 -19.41 -4.23 -7.29
N SER A 187 -20.00 -3.94 -6.14
CA SER A 187 -20.28 -2.57 -5.69
C SER A 187 -19.12 -2.04 -4.83
N PHE A 188 -18.62 -0.83 -5.10
CA PHE A 188 -17.46 -0.25 -4.40
C PHE A 188 -17.73 1.20 -3.93
N VAL A 189 -16.89 1.70 -3.03
CA VAL A 189 -16.82 3.12 -2.65
C VAL A 189 -15.48 3.71 -3.11
N PRO A 190 -15.44 4.93 -3.65
CA PRO A 190 -14.18 5.61 -3.97
C PRO A 190 -13.20 5.62 -2.79
N GLY A 191 -11.97 5.12 -3.02
CA GLY A 191 -10.90 5.00 -2.02
C GLY A 191 -10.68 3.59 -1.47
N ASP A 192 -11.54 2.62 -1.82
CA ASP A 192 -11.30 1.19 -1.54
C ASP A 192 -10.27 0.61 -2.53
N THR A 193 -9.53 -0.41 -2.11
CA THR A 193 -8.75 -1.25 -3.05
C THR A 193 -9.42 -2.61 -3.20
N LEU A 194 -9.62 -3.02 -4.45
CA LEU A 194 -10.33 -4.26 -4.78
C LEU A 194 -9.34 -5.40 -5.00
N TYR A 195 -9.66 -6.56 -4.43
CA TYR A 195 -8.94 -7.79 -4.68
C TYR A 195 -9.89 -8.86 -5.21
N VAL A 196 -9.56 -9.40 -6.38
CA VAL A 196 -10.37 -10.43 -7.04
C VAL A 196 -9.46 -11.60 -7.42
N ASP A 197 -9.67 -12.75 -6.77
CA ASP A 197 -9.09 -14.02 -7.17
C ASP A 197 -10.07 -14.73 -8.12
N CYS A 198 -9.70 -14.92 -9.38
CA CYS A 198 -10.49 -15.77 -10.29
C CYS A 198 -9.78 -17.08 -10.66
N THR A 199 -8.79 -17.52 -9.87
CA THR A 199 -8.25 -18.89 -9.97
C THR A 199 -9.20 -19.93 -9.39
N ASP A 200 -10.10 -19.52 -8.48
CA ASP A 200 -11.19 -20.32 -7.95
C ASP A 200 -12.55 -19.65 -8.24
N PRO A 201 -13.44 -20.28 -9.02
CA PRO A 201 -14.77 -19.74 -9.32
C PRO A 201 -15.71 -19.67 -8.10
N GLU A 202 -15.34 -20.26 -6.95
CA GLU A 202 -16.08 -20.14 -5.68
C GLU A 202 -15.49 -19.07 -4.72
N SER A 203 -14.39 -18.40 -5.07
CA SER A 203 -13.76 -17.39 -4.20
C SER A 203 -14.69 -16.21 -3.91
N GLU A 204 -14.91 -15.93 -2.62
CA GLU A 204 -15.61 -14.72 -2.18
C GLU A 204 -14.74 -13.50 -2.48
N ILE A 205 -15.30 -12.52 -3.19
CA ILE A 205 -14.58 -11.30 -3.52
C ILE A 205 -14.44 -10.42 -2.27
N LYS A 206 -13.23 -9.99 -1.98
CA LYS A 206 -12.91 -9.22 -0.78
C LYS A 206 -12.65 -7.75 -1.10
N VAL A 207 -13.38 -6.88 -0.39
CA VAL A 207 -13.17 -5.42 -0.43
C VAL A 207 -12.44 -5.01 0.82
N PHE A 208 -11.26 -4.41 0.67
CA PHE A 208 -10.45 -3.99 1.79
C PHE A 208 -10.44 -2.48 1.90
N LYS A 209 -10.73 -2.02 3.13
CA LYS A 209 -10.80 -0.59 3.47
C LYS A 209 -9.48 -0.17 4.09
N ASN A 210 -8.95 0.97 3.67
CA ASN A 210 -7.80 1.58 4.33
C ASN A 210 -8.10 1.79 5.82
N ARG A 211 -7.16 1.35 6.67
CA ARG A 211 -7.26 1.48 8.13
C ARG A 211 -6.90 2.90 8.52
N GLU A 212 -7.74 3.55 9.34
CA GLU A 212 -7.32 4.80 9.97
C GLU A 212 -6.37 4.48 11.14
N PRO A 213 -5.19 5.11 11.21
CA PRO A 213 -4.27 4.88 12.31
C PRO A 213 -4.87 5.34 13.64
N VAL A 214 -4.93 4.44 14.61
CA VAL A 214 -5.32 4.77 15.99
C VAL A 214 -4.06 5.15 16.74
N ALA A 215 -3.96 6.40 17.18
CA ALA A 215 -2.81 6.87 17.96
C ALA A 215 -2.67 6.10 19.29
N SER A 216 -1.48 5.55 19.55
CA SER A 216 -1.10 5.02 20.86
C SER A 216 -1.09 6.15 21.89
N LYS A 217 -1.47 5.84 23.14
CA LYS A 217 -1.43 6.80 24.25
C LYS A 217 -0.12 6.61 24.99
N TYR A 218 0.66 7.68 25.21
CA TYR A 218 1.90 7.59 25.98
C TYR A 218 1.63 7.07 27.40
N PRO A 219 2.18 5.92 27.78
CA PRO A 219 2.08 5.47 29.14
C PRO A 219 3.11 6.21 30.01
N GLU A 220 2.70 6.75 31.16
CA GLU A 220 3.68 7.27 32.14
C GLU A 220 4.43 6.14 32.85
N LYS A 221 3.77 4.98 33.05
CA LYS A 221 4.30 3.78 33.74
C LYS A 221 3.65 2.45 33.31
N ASP A 222 2.71 2.48 32.37
CA ASP A 222 1.97 1.29 31.95
C ASP A 222 2.71 0.59 30.80
N TRP A 223 3.23 -0.61 31.06
CA TRP A 223 3.97 -1.41 30.08
C TRP A 223 3.10 -2.43 29.35
N SER A 224 1.78 -2.43 29.57
CA SER A 224 0.88 -3.42 28.97
C SER A 224 0.91 -3.44 27.44
N GLU A 225 1.04 -2.27 26.80
CA GLU A 225 1.17 -2.18 25.32
C GLU A 225 2.52 -2.71 24.81
N HIS A 226 3.57 -2.64 25.63
CA HIS A 226 4.89 -3.24 25.32
C HIS A 226 4.86 -4.75 25.52
N ASP A 227 4.29 -5.23 26.63
CA ASP A 227 4.15 -6.66 26.88
C ASP A 227 3.23 -7.33 25.83
N ALA A 228 2.18 -6.63 25.38
CA ALA A 228 1.32 -7.10 24.29
C ALA A 228 2.05 -7.12 22.94
N LEU A 229 2.99 -6.20 22.70
CA LEU A 229 3.87 -6.24 21.53
C LEU A 229 4.77 -7.48 21.57
N LEU A 230 5.45 -7.72 22.70
CA LEU A 230 6.34 -8.88 22.85
C LEU A 230 5.63 -10.22 22.67
N ALA A 231 4.33 -10.30 22.98
CA ALA A 231 3.54 -11.52 22.84
C ALA A 231 3.23 -11.91 21.39
N GLN A 232 3.45 -11.00 20.42
CA GLN A 232 3.20 -11.24 18.99
C GLN A 232 4.42 -11.78 18.24
N MET A 233 5.59 -11.79 18.90
CA MET A 233 6.85 -12.14 18.26
C MET A 233 6.91 -13.63 17.92
N GLU A 234 7.21 -13.91 16.65
CA GLU A 234 7.52 -15.26 16.15
C GLU A 234 8.97 -15.30 15.64
N GLY A 235 9.40 -16.48 15.19
CA GLY A 235 10.69 -16.62 14.53
C GLY A 235 11.90 -16.67 15.46
N TYR A 236 13.07 -16.50 14.85
CA TYR A 236 14.37 -16.53 15.53
C TYR A 236 14.58 -15.41 16.55
N ALA A 237 13.75 -14.37 16.56
CA ALA A 237 13.85 -13.28 17.51
C ALA A 237 13.17 -13.60 18.85
N VAL A 238 12.36 -14.68 18.94
CA VAL A 238 11.68 -15.08 20.17
C VAL A 238 12.67 -15.11 21.34
N GLY A 239 12.32 -14.39 22.42
CA GLY A 239 13.21 -14.16 23.56
C GLY A 239 13.86 -12.77 23.59
N THR A 240 13.74 -11.99 22.50
CA THR A 240 14.02 -10.54 22.51
C THR A 240 13.02 -9.85 23.44
N LEU A 241 13.52 -9.01 24.34
CA LEU A 241 12.73 -8.24 25.30
C LEU A 241 12.76 -6.73 25.03
N GLY A 242 13.66 -6.26 24.15
CA GLY A 242 13.92 -4.86 23.89
C GLY A 242 14.07 -4.07 25.18
N ALA A 243 13.25 -3.04 25.34
CA ALA A 243 13.20 -2.18 26.52
C ALA A 243 12.75 -2.84 27.84
N ALA A 244 12.20 -4.05 27.82
CA ALA A 244 11.77 -4.78 29.00
C ALA A 244 12.81 -5.81 29.50
N GLY A 245 14.02 -5.80 28.94
CA GLY A 245 15.08 -6.69 29.34
C GLY A 245 16.46 -6.07 29.23
N ILE A 246 17.41 -6.63 29.96
CA ILE A 246 18.80 -6.21 29.98
C ILE A 246 19.70 -7.32 29.45
N THR A 247 20.68 -6.93 28.63
CA THR A 247 21.71 -7.82 28.10
C THR A 247 22.97 -7.78 28.98
N ASP A 248 23.40 -8.94 29.48
CA ASP A 248 24.62 -9.05 30.29
C ASP A 248 25.90 -9.05 29.41
N THR A 249 27.08 -9.07 30.04
CA THR A 249 28.37 -9.06 29.31
C THR A 249 28.65 -10.34 28.53
N LEU A 250 27.85 -11.39 28.72
CA LEU A 250 27.94 -12.65 27.98
C LEU A 250 26.90 -12.73 26.85
N GLY A 251 26.03 -11.73 26.70
CA GLY A 251 24.97 -11.68 25.71
C GLY A 251 23.66 -12.35 26.16
N ASN A 252 23.53 -12.76 27.43
CA ASN A 252 22.27 -13.30 27.93
C ASN A 252 21.27 -12.17 28.20
N ILE A 253 20.01 -12.39 27.82
CA ILE A 253 18.93 -11.43 27.98
C ILE A 253 18.03 -11.88 29.14
N SER A 254 17.71 -10.96 30.06
CA SER A 254 16.81 -11.22 31.18
C SER A 254 15.88 -10.04 31.43
N ARG A 255 14.68 -10.29 31.97
CA ARG A 255 13.72 -9.22 32.31
C ARG A 255 14.35 -8.22 33.28
N ALA A 256 14.18 -6.94 33.00
CA ALA A 256 14.65 -5.84 33.83
C ALA A 256 13.70 -4.64 33.70
N GLU A 257 13.67 -3.78 34.71
CA GLU A 257 12.93 -2.52 34.63
C GLU A 257 13.65 -1.58 33.65
N GLY A 258 12.94 -1.18 32.59
CA GLY A 258 13.40 -0.18 31.64
C GLY A 258 12.85 1.20 31.95
N GLU A 259 13.34 2.19 31.22
CA GLU A 259 12.81 3.54 31.25
C GLU A 259 12.09 3.89 29.94
N ILE A 260 11.16 4.83 30.01
CA ILE A 260 10.50 5.40 28.83
C ILE A 260 11.25 6.68 28.43
N CYS A 261 11.64 6.77 27.16
CA CYS A 261 12.18 7.98 26.56
C CYS A 261 11.25 8.48 25.45
N ILE A 262 10.62 9.62 25.69
CA ILE A 262 9.80 10.29 24.67
C ILE A 262 10.69 11.22 23.87
N VAL A 263 10.81 10.97 22.57
CA VAL A 263 11.47 11.85 21.62
C VAL A 263 10.58 13.06 21.36
N THR A 264 11.06 14.25 21.72
CA THR A 264 10.31 15.52 21.67
C THR A 264 10.79 16.46 20.56
N THR A 265 11.93 16.17 19.95
CA THR A 265 12.49 16.96 18.84
C THR A 265 12.96 16.11 17.67
N THR A 266 12.81 16.64 16.46
CA THR A 266 13.35 16.06 15.22
C THR A 266 14.79 16.46 14.95
N GLU A 267 15.34 17.40 15.74
CA GLU A 267 16.75 17.78 15.68
C GLU A 267 17.63 16.61 16.13
N ASP A 268 18.70 16.31 15.38
CA ASP A 268 19.68 15.27 15.73
C ASP A 268 20.83 15.85 16.58
N TYR A 269 21.40 16.96 16.10
CA TYR A 269 22.44 17.72 16.78
C TYR A 269 22.08 19.20 16.86
N LEU A 270 22.55 19.87 17.92
CA LEU A 270 22.58 21.32 18.03
C LEU A 270 24.00 21.81 17.74
N ILE A 271 24.12 22.88 16.96
CA ILE A 271 25.40 23.57 16.76
C ILE A 271 25.58 24.60 17.87
N VAL A 272 26.65 24.46 18.65
CA VAL A 272 27.03 25.35 19.74
C VAL A 272 28.25 26.15 19.30
N GLU A 273 28.12 27.48 19.33
CA GLU A 273 29.23 28.41 19.11
C GLU A 273 29.93 28.71 20.43
N ASP A 274 31.24 28.48 20.46
CA ASP A 274 32.13 28.93 21.52
C ASP A 274 32.75 30.27 21.12
N THR A 275 32.12 31.36 21.55
CA THR A 275 32.58 32.72 21.29
C THR A 275 33.89 33.07 22.02
N THR A 276 34.41 32.18 22.88
CA THR A 276 35.68 32.39 23.58
C THR A 276 36.89 31.87 22.77
N GLU A 277 36.64 30.98 21.80
CA GLU A 277 37.63 30.48 20.86
C GLU A 277 37.31 31.00 19.45
N VAL A 278 38.02 32.02 18.98
CA VAL A 278 37.85 32.57 17.62
C VAL A 278 39.02 32.22 16.72
N ASP A 279 38.73 31.93 15.45
CA ASP A 279 39.76 31.71 14.43
C ASP A 279 40.45 33.02 14.01
N SER A 280 41.43 32.92 13.10
CA SER A 280 42.18 34.07 12.60
C SER A 280 41.34 35.08 11.82
N ALA A 281 40.11 34.72 11.44
CA ALA A 281 39.14 35.57 10.75
C ALA A 281 38.07 36.15 11.71
N GLY A 282 38.12 35.81 13.00
CA GLY A 282 37.19 36.29 14.02
C GLY A 282 35.90 35.47 14.14
N ASN A 283 35.82 34.29 13.50
CA ASN A 283 34.66 33.41 13.62
C ASN A 283 34.76 32.57 14.90
N ALA A 284 33.66 32.44 15.63
CA ALA A 284 33.57 31.55 16.79
C ALA A 284 33.73 30.09 16.35
N LYS A 285 34.43 29.29 17.17
CA LYS A 285 34.52 27.86 16.98
C LYS A 285 33.15 27.23 17.19
N THR A 286 32.75 26.33 16.31
CA THR A 286 31.49 25.59 16.42
C THR A 286 31.74 24.15 16.84
N SER A 287 30.81 23.58 17.60
CA SER A 287 30.77 22.16 17.93
C SER A 287 29.34 21.62 17.82
N ALA A 288 29.18 20.37 17.40
CA ALA A 288 27.89 19.70 17.37
C ALA A 288 27.69 18.90 18.66
N VAL A 289 26.61 19.16 19.38
CA VAL A 289 26.21 18.39 20.58
C VAL A 289 24.89 17.69 20.30
N ILE A 290 24.67 16.51 20.91
CA ILE A 290 23.41 15.78 20.76
C ILE A 290 22.27 16.68 21.25
N ALA A 291 21.22 16.82 20.44
CA ALA A 291 20.07 17.62 20.82
C ALA A 291 19.31 16.93 21.98
N PRO A 292 19.09 17.59 23.13
CA PRO A 292 18.31 17.00 24.22
C PRO A 292 16.88 16.65 23.77
N GLY A 293 16.40 15.47 24.14
CA GLY A 293 15.07 14.97 23.71
C GLY A 293 15.01 14.48 22.26
N SER A 294 16.15 14.38 21.58
CA SER A 294 16.23 13.79 20.23
C SER A 294 16.17 12.28 20.24
N LEU A 295 15.95 11.69 19.06
CA LEU A 295 16.08 10.26 18.83
C LEU A 295 17.46 9.74 19.28
N ARG A 296 18.53 10.48 18.97
CA ARG A 296 19.90 10.09 19.34
C ARG A 296 20.13 10.14 20.84
N ASP A 297 19.59 11.15 21.52
CA ASP A 297 19.61 11.24 22.98
C ASP A 297 18.95 10.00 23.62
N CYS A 298 17.75 9.64 23.17
CA CYS A 298 17.06 8.43 23.63
C CYS A 298 17.82 7.13 23.31
N ALA A 299 18.31 6.98 22.07
CA ALA A 299 19.02 5.77 21.63
C ALA A 299 20.35 5.54 22.38
N TYR A 300 20.96 6.61 22.89
CA TYR A 300 22.25 6.55 23.60
C TYR A 300 22.09 6.40 25.12
N ARG A 301 20.85 6.33 25.65
CA ARG A 301 20.64 6.02 27.06
C ARG A 301 21.17 4.62 27.41
N GLU A 302 21.70 4.52 28.63
CA GLU A 302 22.22 3.26 29.17
C GLU A 302 21.08 2.38 29.67
N GLY A 303 21.22 1.08 29.51
CA GLY A 303 20.22 0.11 29.95
C GLY A 303 18.95 0.08 29.09
N PRO A 304 17.91 -0.62 29.57
CA PRO A 304 16.71 -0.87 28.78
C PRO A 304 15.89 0.42 28.59
N THR A 305 15.60 0.79 27.34
CA THR A 305 14.89 2.04 27.02
C THR A 305 13.81 1.82 25.97
N TRP A 306 12.57 2.17 26.32
CA TRP A 306 11.43 2.20 25.40
C TRP A 306 11.31 3.59 24.80
N ILE A 307 11.62 3.70 23.52
CA ILE A 307 11.72 4.94 22.78
C ILE A 307 10.40 5.15 22.04
N LEU A 308 9.67 6.18 22.47
CA LEU A 308 8.38 6.62 21.93
C LEU A 308 8.53 8.02 21.31
N PHE A 309 7.58 8.42 20.47
CA PHE A 309 7.68 9.67 19.72
C PHE A 309 6.51 10.61 20.03
N GLU A 310 6.79 11.82 20.55
CA GLU A 310 5.76 12.80 20.94
C GLU A 310 4.81 13.15 19.79
N LYS A 311 5.33 13.18 18.55
CA LYS A 311 4.61 13.57 17.34
C LYS A 311 5.13 12.80 16.14
N SER A 312 4.29 12.67 15.10
CA SER A 312 4.73 12.24 13.77
C SER A 312 5.80 13.20 13.23
N GLY A 313 6.72 12.69 12.43
CA GLY A 313 7.75 13.50 11.81
C GLY A 313 8.90 12.71 11.21
N THR A 314 9.76 13.44 10.50
CA THR A 314 10.99 12.91 9.93
C THR A 314 12.18 13.26 10.82
N TYR A 315 12.85 12.23 11.33
CA TYR A 315 14.04 12.30 12.16
C TYR A 315 15.26 12.10 11.26
N ASN A 316 15.83 13.22 10.79
CA ASN A 316 16.95 13.20 9.87
C ASN A 316 18.28 12.97 10.60
N LEU A 317 18.81 11.76 10.51
CA LEU A 317 20.08 11.37 11.10
C LEU A 317 21.24 12.01 10.33
N GLN A 318 21.91 12.99 10.95
CA GLN A 318 23.05 13.71 10.35
C GLN A 318 24.34 12.88 10.37
N SER A 319 24.40 11.83 11.19
CA SER A 319 25.45 10.81 11.21
C SER A 319 24.82 9.44 11.48
N PRO A 320 25.49 8.31 11.15
CA PRO A 320 24.94 6.98 11.44
C PRO A 320 24.55 6.86 12.93
N LEU A 321 23.34 6.41 13.21
CA LEU A 321 22.88 6.20 14.58
C LEU A 321 23.37 4.85 15.07
N ARG A 322 24.36 4.86 15.97
CA ARG A 322 24.93 3.65 16.55
C ARG A 322 24.15 3.21 17.78
N LEU A 323 23.69 1.98 17.81
CA LEU A 323 22.81 1.53 18.89
C LEU A 323 23.56 0.89 20.06
N LYS A 324 23.10 1.19 21.27
CA LYS A 324 23.39 0.39 22.46
C LYS A 324 22.42 -0.79 22.55
N ASN A 325 22.68 -1.71 23.46
CA ASN A 325 21.76 -2.82 23.76
C ASN A 325 20.42 -2.31 24.31
N ASP A 326 19.44 -3.22 24.32
CA ASP A 326 18.23 -3.11 25.13
C ASP A 326 17.36 -1.92 24.75
N LYS A 327 16.94 -1.87 23.48
CA LYS A 327 16.14 -0.76 22.93
C LYS A 327 14.89 -1.28 22.24
N THR A 328 13.78 -0.59 22.46
CA THR A 328 12.57 -0.71 21.64
C THR A 328 12.27 0.65 21.02
N PHE A 329 12.38 0.75 19.71
CA PHE A 329 11.92 1.89 18.92
C PHE A 329 10.49 1.60 18.49
N ASP A 330 9.54 2.34 19.04
CA ASP A 330 8.11 2.06 18.85
C ASP A 330 7.42 3.29 18.28
N GLY A 331 7.11 3.22 16.99
CA GLY A 331 6.40 4.26 16.25
C GLY A 331 4.89 4.06 16.21
N ARG A 332 4.32 3.06 16.90
CA ARG A 332 2.89 2.73 16.75
C ARG A 332 2.00 3.92 17.02
N GLY A 333 1.04 4.16 16.12
CA GLY A 333 0.09 5.26 16.21
C GLY A 333 0.67 6.63 15.85
N ARG A 334 1.87 6.66 15.26
CA ARG A 334 2.53 7.85 14.72
C ARG A 334 3.20 7.51 13.39
N ASP A 335 3.23 8.49 12.50
CA ASP A 335 3.99 8.43 11.26
C ASP A 335 5.43 8.87 11.57
N VAL A 336 6.27 7.91 11.95
CA VAL A 336 7.66 8.10 12.36
C VAL A 336 8.58 7.69 11.21
N ARG A 337 9.27 8.67 10.64
CA ARG A 337 10.21 8.46 9.53
C ARG A 337 11.66 8.67 9.98
N PHE A 338 12.52 7.68 9.82
CA PHE A 338 13.96 7.82 9.99
C PHE A 338 14.61 8.09 8.63
N ALA A 339 15.31 9.22 8.52
CA ALA A 339 15.95 9.64 7.28
C ALA A 339 17.44 9.88 7.45
N GLY A 340 18.14 10.11 6.33
CA GLY A 340 19.53 10.54 6.36
C GLY A 340 20.52 9.38 6.39
N MET A 341 21.31 9.25 7.45
CA MET A 341 22.49 8.38 7.50
C MET A 341 22.23 6.92 7.89
N GLY A 342 21.01 6.59 8.32
CA GLY A 342 20.60 5.24 8.73
C GLY A 342 21.11 4.79 10.10
N ILE A 343 20.71 3.59 10.48
CA ILE A 343 21.02 2.95 11.77
C ILE A 343 22.06 1.85 11.58
N LEU A 344 22.98 1.77 12.54
CA LEU A 344 24.10 0.84 12.53
C LEU A 344 24.24 0.17 13.90
N THR A 345 23.99 -1.14 13.99
CA THR A 345 24.30 -1.88 15.23
C THR A 345 25.78 -2.20 15.30
N GLU A 346 26.35 -2.32 16.49
CA GLU A 346 27.78 -2.62 16.65
C GLU A 346 27.97 -3.52 17.87
N THR A 347 27.89 -4.84 17.66
CA THR A 347 27.82 -5.81 18.76
C THR A 347 26.66 -5.47 19.72
N SER A 348 25.53 -5.04 19.15
CA SER A 348 24.36 -4.58 19.90
C SER A 348 23.29 -5.67 19.89
N SER A 349 22.63 -5.89 21.02
CA SER A 349 21.68 -6.97 21.18
C SER A 349 20.40 -6.51 21.85
N ASN A 350 19.35 -7.34 21.75
CA ASN A 350 18.05 -7.09 22.38
C ASN A 350 17.40 -5.81 21.84
N LEU A 351 17.13 -5.79 20.54
CA LEU A 351 16.65 -4.62 19.81
C LEU A 351 15.29 -4.90 19.15
N ILE A 352 14.37 -3.96 19.25
CA ILE A 352 13.07 -4.00 18.58
C ILE A 352 12.87 -2.72 17.80
N PHE A 353 12.47 -2.84 16.54
CA PHE A 353 11.99 -1.76 15.70
C PHE A 353 10.57 -2.08 15.29
N GLU A 354 9.65 -1.22 15.68
CA GLU A 354 8.22 -1.43 15.51
C GLU A 354 7.59 -0.17 14.89
N ASN A 355 6.88 -0.34 13.78
CA ASN A 355 6.11 0.73 13.14
C ASN A 355 6.96 1.95 12.71
N ILE A 356 8.10 1.72 12.08
CA ILE A 356 9.03 2.77 11.63
C ILE A 356 9.19 2.76 10.10
N THR A 357 9.11 3.93 9.48
CA THR A 357 9.47 4.10 8.07
C THR A 357 10.92 4.57 7.93
N PHE A 358 11.74 3.83 7.21
CA PHE A 358 13.10 4.21 6.83
C PHE A 358 13.10 4.70 5.38
N THR A 359 13.47 5.96 5.16
CA THR A 359 13.31 6.64 3.86
C THR A 359 14.35 7.74 3.66
N ALA A 360 14.35 8.40 2.49
CA ALA A 360 15.14 9.59 2.19
C ALA A 360 16.60 9.51 2.68
N PRO A 361 17.37 8.50 2.25
CA PRO A 361 18.77 8.43 2.62
C PRO A 361 19.52 9.65 2.06
N ALA A 362 20.35 10.29 2.89
CA ALA A 362 21.15 11.45 2.46
C ALA A 362 22.33 11.05 1.53
N ILE A 363 22.00 10.56 0.34
CA ILE A 363 22.91 10.08 -0.68
C ILE A 363 23.31 11.26 -1.57
N THR A 364 24.60 11.37 -1.86
CA THR A 364 25.10 12.36 -2.82
C THR A 364 25.50 11.66 -4.12
N VAL A 365 25.62 12.40 -5.22
CA VAL A 365 26.05 11.84 -6.53
C VAL A 365 27.44 11.18 -6.47
N LEU A 366 28.24 11.49 -5.44
CA LEU A 366 29.56 10.90 -5.18
C LEU A 366 29.53 9.78 -4.11
N ASP A 367 28.36 9.52 -3.52
CA ASP A 367 28.22 8.55 -2.45
C ASP A 367 28.17 7.13 -3.04
N THR A 368 29.33 6.47 -3.00
CA THR A 368 29.49 5.05 -3.30
C THR A 368 29.29 4.18 -2.06
N SER A 369 28.92 4.77 -0.91
CA SER A 369 28.68 3.98 0.28
C SER A 369 27.44 3.13 0.07
N SER A 370 27.60 1.84 0.35
CA SER A 370 26.52 0.86 0.51
C SER A 370 25.66 1.23 1.71
N ARG A 371 25.03 2.41 1.69
CA ARG A 371 24.25 2.92 2.81
C ARG A 371 22.96 2.12 2.92
N ARG A 372 22.58 1.86 4.17
CA ARG A 372 21.44 1.04 4.57
C ARG A 372 20.54 1.86 5.46
N ALA A 373 19.26 1.54 5.43
CA ALA A 373 18.30 2.00 6.41
C ALA A 373 18.68 1.48 7.79
N LEU A 374 18.88 0.17 7.86
CA LEU A 374 19.23 -0.56 9.06
C LEU A 374 20.28 -1.62 8.71
N SER A 375 21.43 -1.55 9.38
CA SER A 375 22.48 -2.55 9.25
C SER A 375 22.71 -3.22 10.60
N ILE A 376 22.32 -4.50 10.67
CA ILE A 376 22.48 -5.39 11.82
C ILE A 376 23.78 -6.17 11.63
N HIS A 377 24.85 -5.75 12.31
CA HIS A 377 26.17 -6.32 12.09
C HIS A 377 27.03 -6.51 13.34
N ASN A 378 28.16 -7.19 13.15
CA ASN A 378 29.18 -7.49 14.16
C ASN A 378 28.61 -8.32 15.33
N ARG A 379 28.09 -9.52 15.03
CA ARG A 379 27.51 -10.45 16.02
C ARG A 379 26.40 -9.83 16.88
N SER A 380 25.67 -8.87 16.32
CA SER A 380 24.44 -8.37 16.93
C SER A 380 23.40 -9.48 16.95
N HIS A 381 22.61 -9.58 18.00
CA HIS A 381 21.68 -10.70 18.14
C HIS A 381 20.39 -10.38 18.90
N HIS A 382 19.36 -11.19 18.70
CA HIS A 382 18.03 -10.97 19.28
C HIS A 382 17.49 -9.61 18.83
N VAL A 383 17.17 -9.53 17.54
CA VAL A 383 16.69 -8.32 16.87
C VAL A 383 15.37 -8.63 16.18
N TRP A 384 14.36 -7.82 16.46
CA TRP A 384 13.05 -7.91 15.82
C TRP A 384 12.75 -6.62 15.06
N VAL A 385 12.39 -6.75 13.79
CA VAL A 385 11.95 -5.68 12.90
C VAL A 385 10.54 -6.02 12.47
N ASP A 386 9.56 -5.28 12.97
CA ASP A 386 8.14 -5.54 12.73
C ASP A 386 7.40 -4.28 12.30
N HIS A 387 6.43 -4.44 11.39
CA HIS A 387 5.67 -3.33 10.82
C HIS A 387 6.54 -2.15 10.33
N CYS A 388 7.71 -2.42 9.76
CA CYS A 388 8.60 -1.36 9.27
C CYS A 388 8.50 -1.22 7.76
N THR A 389 8.54 0.02 7.26
CA THR A 389 8.61 0.31 5.82
C THR A 389 10.02 0.74 5.46
N PHE A 390 10.57 0.18 4.39
CA PHE A 390 11.85 0.54 3.81
C PHE A 390 11.62 1.01 2.38
N GLU A 391 12.07 2.21 2.07
CA GLU A 391 11.90 2.81 0.74
C GLU A 391 13.05 3.77 0.38
N GLU A 392 13.23 4.02 -0.91
CA GLU A 392 14.17 5.02 -1.46
C GLU A 392 15.68 4.72 -1.24
N TYR A 393 16.06 3.52 -0.80
CA TYR A 393 17.46 3.11 -0.74
C TYR A 393 17.89 2.47 -2.06
N PRO A 394 18.89 3.02 -2.77
CA PRO A 394 19.18 2.62 -4.16
C PRO A 394 19.82 1.23 -4.30
N LEU A 395 20.39 0.69 -3.23
CA LEU A 395 21.09 -0.60 -3.24
C LEU A 395 20.35 -1.59 -2.34
N VAL A 396 20.90 -1.90 -1.17
CA VAL A 396 20.23 -2.75 -0.18
C VAL A 396 19.59 -1.85 0.88
N GLU A 397 18.37 -2.18 1.31
CA GLU A 397 17.67 -1.46 2.38
C GLU A 397 18.14 -1.91 3.76
N LEU A 398 18.02 -3.21 4.05
CA LEU A 398 18.38 -3.82 5.33
C LEU A 398 19.47 -4.88 5.12
N ASP A 399 20.48 -4.90 6.00
CA ASP A 399 21.40 -6.03 6.03
C ASP A 399 21.59 -6.67 7.40
N VAL A 400 21.73 -7.99 7.41
CA VAL A 400 22.04 -8.83 8.58
C VAL A 400 23.32 -9.59 8.28
N LYS A 401 24.44 -9.14 8.84
CA LYS A 401 25.78 -9.58 8.39
C LYS A 401 26.76 -9.78 9.54
N ARG A 402 27.96 -10.29 9.23
CA ARG A 402 29.10 -10.40 10.16
C ARG A 402 28.76 -11.23 11.40
N GLY A 403 28.15 -12.38 11.17
CA GLY A 403 27.81 -13.33 12.21
C GLY A 403 26.62 -12.94 13.08
N SER A 404 25.83 -11.94 12.70
CA SER A 404 24.60 -11.57 13.43
C SER A 404 23.53 -12.64 13.28
N HIS A 405 22.79 -12.92 14.37
CA HIS A 405 21.92 -14.08 14.49
C HIS A 405 20.72 -13.81 15.40
N ASN A 406 19.74 -14.71 15.43
CA ASN A 406 18.48 -14.54 16.17
C ASN A 406 17.70 -13.30 15.71
N VAL A 407 17.56 -13.15 14.38
CA VAL A 407 16.88 -12.00 13.77
C VAL A 407 15.55 -12.44 13.16
N THR A 408 14.49 -11.66 13.38
CA THR A 408 13.21 -11.81 12.69
C THR A 408 12.80 -10.50 12.07
N ILE A 409 12.38 -10.57 10.82
CA ILE A 409 11.73 -9.50 10.07
C ILE A 409 10.30 -9.96 9.83
N SER A 410 9.31 -9.21 10.29
CA SER A 410 7.91 -9.57 10.14
C SER A 410 7.06 -8.37 9.76
N TRP A 411 5.94 -8.62 9.06
CA TRP A 411 4.98 -7.58 8.68
C TRP A 411 5.62 -6.31 8.10
N SER A 412 6.76 -6.44 7.43
CA SER A 412 7.57 -5.31 6.98
C SER A 412 7.51 -5.17 5.46
N ARG A 413 7.73 -3.97 4.96
CA ARG A 413 7.59 -3.59 3.56
C ARG A 413 8.91 -3.10 2.99
N PHE A 414 9.31 -3.63 1.84
CA PHE A 414 10.58 -3.33 1.16
C PHE A 414 10.29 -2.91 -0.28
N GLU A 415 10.61 -1.67 -0.64
CA GLU A 415 10.17 -1.08 -1.90
C GLU A 415 11.18 -0.19 -2.61
N ASN A 416 11.23 -0.32 -3.94
CA ASN A 416 11.95 0.60 -4.83
C ASN A 416 13.47 0.64 -4.58
N ALA A 417 14.07 -0.52 -4.31
CA ALA A 417 15.49 -0.71 -4.09
C ALA A 417 16.11 -1.71 -5.09
N GLN A 418 17.42 -1.94 -5.01
CA GLN A 418 18.03 -3.06 -5.70
C GLN A 418 17.71 -4.38 -4.98
N THR A 419 17.87 -4.40 -3.67
CA THR A 419 17.65 -5.57 -2.83
C THR A 419 16.98 -5.15 -1.54
N GLY A 420 15.94 -5.87 -1.10
CA GLY A 420 15.29 -5.57 0.18
C GLY A 420 16.22 -5.94 1.35
N VAL A 421 16.51 -7.24 1.47
CA VAL A 421 17.30 -7.78 2.58
C VAL A 421 18.56 -8.50 2.09
N LEU A 422 19.73 -8.07 2.56
CA LEU A 422 20.98 -8.84 2.45
C LEU A 422 21.23 -9.62 3.73
N PHE A 423 21.27 -10.94 3.63
CA PHE A 423 21.56 -11.85 4.74
C PHE A 423 22.91 -12.52 4.54
N GLY A 424 23.91 -12.08 5.28
CA GLY A 424 25.30 -12.52 5.16
C GLY A 424 26.10 -11.73 4.14
N LEU A 425 27.41 -11.69 4.34
CA LEU A 425 28.34 -11.23 3.29
C LEU A 425 28.71 -12.43 2.41
N SER A 426 29.09 -12.16 1.17
CA SER A 426 29.53 -13.21 0.26
C SER A 426 30.71 -14.02 0.86
N GLY A 427 30.73 -15.31 0.57
CA GLY A 427 31.65 -16.26 1.19
C GLY A 427 33.15 -16.00 0.91
N ASP A 428 33.47 -15.22 -0.12
CA ASP A 428 34.82 -14.73 -0.45
C ASP A 428 35.27 -13.54 0.41
N ILE A 429 34.33 -12.84 1.07
CA ILE A 429 34.60 -11.76 2.02
C ILE A 429 34.72 -12.33 3.44
N ILE A 430 33.65 -12.96 3.94
CA ILE A 430 33.59 -13.59 5.27
C ILE A 430 32.60 -14.77 5.20
N LYS A 431 33.02 -15.96 5.65
CA LYS A 431 32.10 -17.10 5.82
C LYS A 431 31.48 -17.11 7.21
N ASP A 432 30.27 -16.59 7.32
CA ASP A 432 29.51 -16.54 8.57
C ASP A 432 28.54 -17.73 8.67
N THR A 433 28.74 -18.63 9.63
CA THR A 433 27.92 -19.85 9.78
C THR A 433 26.94 -19.80 10.95
N ALA A 434 27.10 -18.84 11.87
CA ALA A 434 26.25 -18.70 13.05
C ALA A 434 24.96 -17.90 12.78
N GLN A 435 24.78 -17.37 11.57
CA GLN A 435 23.68 -16.46 11.27
C GLN A 435 22.34 -17.18 11.14
N SER A 436 21.30 -16.56 11.67
CA SER A 436 19.93 -17.03 11.55
C SER A 436 18.98 -15.87 11.32
N LEU A 437 18.12 -16.02 10.30
CA LEU A 437 17.14 -15.03 9.90
C LEU A 437 15.79 -15.71 9.65
N THR A 438 14.74 -15.14 10.23
CA THR A 438 13.35 -15.40 9.85
C THR A 438 12.81 -14.19 9.11
N VAL A 439 12.12 -14.40 8.00
CA VAL A 439 11.34 -13.36 7.30
C VAL A 439 9.93 -13.90 7.11
N HIS A 440 8.92 -13.21 7.65
CA HIS A 440 7.53 -13.63 7.45
C HIS A 440 6.54 -12.50 7.29
N HIS A 441 5.42 -12.77 6.63
CA HIS A 441 4.32 -11.80 6.46
C HIS A 441 4.79 -10.45 5.90
N SER A 442 5.91 -10.43 5.17
CA SER A 442 6.53 -9.22 4.67
C SER A 442 6.27 -9.07 3.17
N TYR A 443 6.14 -7.82 2.73
CA TYR A 443 5.87 -7.45 1.36
C TYR A 443 7.13 -6.91 0.67
N PHE A 444 7.48 -7.48 -0.47
CA PHE A 444 8.63 -7.10 -1.28
C PHE A 444 8.16 -6.68 -2.66
N ALA A 445 8.34 -5.41 -3.03
CA ALA A 445 7.84 -4.91 -4.31
C ALA A 445 8.76 -3.90 -5.01
N GLY A 446 8.74 -3.91 -6.34
CA GLY A 446 9.52 -2.95 -7.14
C GLY A 446 11.04 -3.05 -6.90
N LEU A 447 11.55 -4.25 -6.64
CA LEU A 447 12.97 -4.49 -6.40
C LEU A 447 13.65 -4.91 -7.70
N SER A 448 14.69 -4.17 -8.13
CA SER A 448 15.38 -4.45 -9.41
C SER A 448 16.29 -5.68 -9.38
N ARG A 449 16.50 -6.29 -8.21
CA ARG A 449 17.15 -7.60 -8.11
C ARG A 449 16.41 -8.54 -7.17
N ASP A 450 16.66 -8.44 -5.87
CA ASP A 450 16.45 -9.54 -4.96
C ASP A 450 15.56 -9.14 -3.77
N GLY A 451 14.56 -9.96 -3.41
CA GLY A 451 13.80 -9.76 -2.18
C GLY A 451 14.67 -10.02 -0.95
N VAL A 452 15.10 -11.27 -0.81
CA VAL A 452 16.06 -11.72 0.21
C VAL A 452 17.28 -12.36 -0.45
N LEU A 453 18.45 -11.74 -0.31
CA LEU A 453 19.72 -12.26 -0.79
C LEU A 453 20.47 -12.95 0.36
N SER A 454 20.45 -14.29 0.41
CA SER A 454 21.09 -15.08 1.46
C SER A 454 22.44 -15.68 1.04
N HIS A 455 23.44 -15.46 1.90
CA HIS A 455 24.78 -16.03 1.88
C HIS A 455 25.05 -16.76 3.20
N GLY A 456 25.18 -18.08 3.15
CA GLY A 456 25.40 -18.89 4.37
C GLY A 456 24.25 -18.82 5.37
N GLY A 457 24.52 -19.29 6.59
CA GLY A 457 23.53 -19.32 7.68
C GLY A 457 22.29 -20.18 7.42
N VAL A 458 21.27 -19.96 8.25
CA VAL A 458 19.93 -20.53 8.10
C VAL A 458 18.89 -19.44 7.87
N LEU A 459 18.09 -19.58 6.81
CA LEU A 459 17.00 -18.68 6.45
C LEU A 459 15.68 -19.44 6.54
N HIS A 460 14.71 -18.91 7.27
CA HIS A 460 13.32 -19.34 7.17
C HIS A 460 12.49 -18.18 6.60
N ALA A 461 12.01 -18.33 5.37
CA ALA A 461 11.16 -17.35 4.70
C ALA A 461 9.77 -17.96 4.51
N TYR A 462 8.75 -17.46 5.21
CA TYR A 462 7.40 -18.01 5.11
C TYR A 462 6.29 -16.97 5.08
N SER A 463 5.19 -17.29 4.39
CA SER A 463 4.03 -16.39 4.30
C SER A 463 4.40 -14.97 3.89
N ASN A 464 5.37 -14.78 2.98
CA ASN A 464 5.71 -13.47 2.41
C ASN A 464 5.06 -13.31 1.05
N PHE A 465 4.93 -12.05 0.62
CA PHE A 465 4.46 -11.73 -0.72
C PHE A 465 5.53 -10.96 -1.50
N PHE A 466 5.99 -11.57 -2.60
CA PHE A 466 6.97 -10.99 -3.53
C PHE A 466 6.24 -10.58 -4.81
N ASP A 467 6.17 -9.27 -5.07
CA ASP A 467 5.39 -8.69 -6.16
C ASP A 467 6.28 -7.84 -7.09
N GLY A 468 6.54 -8.30 -8.31
CA GLY A 468 7.36 -7.55 -9.25
C GLY A 468 8.83 -7.40 -8.82
N VAL A 469 9.40 -8.42 -8.19
CA VAL A 469 10.85 -8.53 -7.93
C VAL A 469 11.57 -9.03 -9.20
N GLU A 470 12.41 -8.19 -9.81
CA GLU A 470 12.91 -8.40 -11.18
C GLU A 470 13.83 -9.62 -11.35
N LEU A 471 14.74 -9.89 -10.39
CA LEU A 471 15.71 -10.99 -10.54
C LEU A 471 15.35 -12.23 -9.72
N SER A 472 15.11 -12.12 -8.42
CA SER A 472 14.81 -13.28 -7.57
C SER A 472 14.07 -12.92 -6.29
N GLY A 473 12.99 -13.65 -5.97
CA GLY A 473 12.31 -13.46 -4.68
C GLY A 473 13.25 -13.77 -3.52
N VAL A 474 13.79 -14.99 -3.50
CA VAL A 474 14.80 -15.44 -2.53
C VAL A 474 16.02 -16.03 -3.25
N VAL A 475 17.22 -15.59 -2.88
CA VAL A 475 18.48 -16.21 -3.33
C VAL A 475 19.07 -17.00 -2.18
N CYS A 476 19.46 -18.25 -2.45
CA CYS A 476 20.15 -19.12 -1.50
C CYS A 476 21.52 -19.49 -2.06
N SER A 477 22.57 -19.05 -1.36
CA SER A 477 23.95 -19.18 -1.81
C SER A 477 24.94 -19.42 -0.67
N ASP A 478 26.20 -19.69 -1.00
CA ASP A 478 27.30 -19.77 -0.05
C ASP A 478 27.06 -20.75 1.13
N SER A 479 26.49 -21.91 0.83
CA SER A 479 26.06 -22.94 1.79
C SER A 479 24.89 -22.54 2.71
N ALA A 480 24.13 -21.49 2.36
CA ALA A 480 22.88 -21.15 3.04
C ALA A 480 21.92 -22.34 3.02
N ARG A 481 21.19 -22.52 4.12
CA ARG A 481 20.08 -23.47 4.20
C ARG A 481 18.79 -22.69 4.34
N CYS A 482 18.01 -22.68 3.27
CA CYS A 482 16.79 -21.92 3.18
C CYS A 482 15.58 -22.84 3.24
N LEU A 483 14.69 -22.62 4.21
CA LEU A 483 13.34 -23.13 4.16
C LEU A 483 12.44 -22.00 3.64
N VAL A 484 11.80 -22.21 2.49
CA VAL A 484 10.96 -21.24 1.81
C VAL A 484 9.56 -21.85 1.71
N GLU A 485 8.64 -21.47 2.60
CA GLU A 485 7.32 -22.11 2.68
C GLU A 485 6.12 -21.17 2.69
N SER A 486 5.06 -21.53 1.97
CA SER A 486 3.82 -20.77 1.85
C SER A 486 3.98 -19.29 1.51
N ASN A 487 4.98 -18.93 0.70
CA ASN A 487 5.11 -17.59 0.15
C ASN A 487 4.31 -17.48 -1.16
N VAL A 488 3.87 -16.27 -1.48
CA VAL A 488 3.27 -15.91 -2.76
C VAL A 488 4.31 -15.21 -3.61
N PHE A 489 4.63 -15.78 -4.77
CA PHE A 489 5.59 -15.25 -5.73
C PHE A 489 4.88 -14.80 -7.00
N ASN A 490 4.67 -13.49 -7.11
CA ASN A 490 4.23 -12.80 -8.32
C ASN A 490 5.43 -12.22 -9.08
N ASN A 491 6.43 -13.08 -9.33
CA ASN A 491 7.61 -12.77 -10.13
C ASN A 491 8.13 -14.01 -10.87
N GLU A 492 8.90 -13.83 -11.95
CA GLU A 492 9.34 -14.92 -12.84
C GLU A 492 10.27 -15.93 -12.14
N MET A 493 11.08 -15.45 -11.20
CA MET A 493 12.12 -16.22 -10.51
C MET A 493 11.87 -16.19 -9.00
N ALA A 494 11.06 -17.12 -8.51
CA ALA A 494 10.74 -17.22 -7.09
C ALA A 494 11.98 -17.47 -6.21
N VAL A 495 12.75 -18.51 -6.54
CA VAL A 495 13.96 -18.89 -5.82
C VAL A 495 15.11 -19.13 -6.78
N THR A 496 16.29 -18.58 -6.47
CA THR A 496 17.53 -18.84 -7.20
C THR A 496 18.56 -19.50 -6.30
N LEU A 497 19.11 -20.63 -6.77
CA LEU A 497 20.32 -21.21 -6.22
C LEU A 497 21.51 -20.63 -6.97
N TYR A 498 22.34 -19.86 -6.27
CA TYR A 498 23.56 -19.33 -6.88
C TYR A 498 24.65 -20.41 -6.89
N ARG A 499 25.39 -20.50 -8.01
CA ARG A 499 26.57 -21.36 -8.14
C ARG A 499 27.61 -20.67 -9.02
N TRP A 500 28.79 -20.46 -8.45
CA TRP A 500 29.96 -20.00 -9.18
C TRP A 500 30.64 -21.15 -9.91
N TYR A 501 31.22 -20.85 -11.08
CA TYR A 501 32.06 -21.76 -11.86
C TYR A 501 33.43 -21.12 -12.09
N ASN A 502 34.50 -21.91 -11.92
CA ASN A 502 35.86 -21.51 -12.25
C ASN A 502 36.02 -21.31 -13.77
N GLU A 503 37.14 -20.72 -14.21
CA GLU A 503 37.43 -20.52 -15.65
C GLU A 503 37.46 -21.83 -16.45
N ASP A 504 37.64 -22.97 -15.79
CA ASP A 504 37.59 -24.31 -16.40
C ASP A 504 36.19 -24.96 -16.35
N ASP A 505 35.15 -24.17 -16.11
CA ASP A 505 33.76 -24.59 -15.90
C ASP A 505 33.56 -25.57 -14.72
N SER A 506 34.57 -25.77 -13.86
CA SER A 506 34.39 -26.56 -12.65
C SER A 506 33.58 -25.78 -11.61
N PRO A 507 32.61 -26.42 -10.93
CA PRO A 507 31.80 -25.72 -9.95
C PRO A 507 32.57 -25.39 -8.67
N VAL A 508 32.27 -24.25 -8.07
CA VAL A 508 32.77 -23.88 -6.74
C VAL A 508 31.72 -24.27 -5.71
N ASP A 509 31.84 -25.48 -5.17
CA ASP A 509 30.85 -26.09 -4.28
C ASP A 509 30.54 -25.26 -3.03
N SER A 510 31.47 -24.41 -2.56
CA SER A 510 31.22 -23.53 -1.42
C SER A 510 30.18 -22.45 -1.69
N THR A 511 29.90 -22.13 -2.96
CA THR A 511 28.96 -21.08 -3.37
C THR A 511 27.52 -21.57 -3.54
N VAL A 512 27.32 -22.90 -3.53
CA VAL A 512 26.01 -23.52 -3.69
C VAL A 512 25.20 -23.36 -2.41
N GLY A 513 23.99 -22.82 -2.52
CA GLY A 513 22.99 -22.85 -1.44
C GLY A 513 22.10 -24.10 -1.51
N PHE A 514 21.40 -24.36 -0.42
CA PHE A 514 20.47 -25.48 -0.29
C PHE A 514 19.10 -24.94 0.09
N VAL A 515 18.07 -25.32 -0.67
CA VAL A 515 16.69 -24.88 -0.42
C VAL A 515 15.77 -26.07 -0.19
N ALA A 516 14.74 -25.86 0.62
CA ALA A 516 13.55 -26.69 0.72
C ALA A 516 12.35 -25.77 0.46
N MET A 517 11.54 -26.09 -0.55
CA MET A 517 10.35 -25.33 -0.90
C MET A 517 9.11 -26.13 -0.54
N LYS A 518 8.13 -25.50 0.12
CA LYS A 518 6.89 -26.14 0.55
C LYS A 518 5.70 -25.21 0.39
N ASP A 519 4.62 -25.68 -0.22
CA ASP A 519 3.32 -24.99 -0.29
C ASP A 519 3.34 -23.53 -0.79
N ASN A 520 4.36 -23.13 -1.57
CA ASN A 520 4.43 -21.78 -2.18
C ASN A 520 3.50 -21.66 -3.39
N LEU A 521 2.94 -20.47 -3.60
CA LEU A 521 2.14 -20.11 -4.77
C LEU A 521 2.99 -19.35 -5.78
N PHE A 522 2.92 -19.73 -7.06
CA PHE A 522 3.61 -19.04 -8.16
C PHE A 522 2.59 -18.52 -9.16
N THR A 523 2.56 -17.21 -9.40
CA THR A 523 1.57 -16.59 -10.30
C THR A 523 2.17 -16.00 -11.56
N ALA A 524 3.46 -15.65 -11.56
CA ALA A 524 4.15 -15.07 -12.73
C ALA A 524 5.20 -15.99 -13.37
N GLY A 525 5.01 -17.32 -13.28
CA GLY A 525 5.85 -18.31 -13.98
C GLY A 525 7.00 -18.93 -13.16
N GLY A 526 7.13 -18.58 -11.89
CA GLY A 526 8.03 -19.23 -10.95
C GLY A 526 7.81 -20.74 -10.83
N LYS A 527 8.86 -21.47 -10.42
CA LYS A 527 8.81 -22.93 -10.24
C LYS A 527 9.47 -23.33 -8.93
N SER A 528 9.00 -24.45 -8.40
CA SER A 528 9.65 -25.08 -7.25
C SER A 528 11.03 -25.62 -7.63
N VAL A 529 11.97 -25.51 -6.69
CA VAL A 529 13.31 -26.07 -6.79
C VAL A 529 13.39 -27.28 -5.85
N ASP A 530 13.75 -28.44 -6.42
CA ASP A 530 13.89 -29.67 -5.64
C ASP A 530 15.07 -29.56 -4.65
N GLY A 531 14.79 -29.85 -3.39
CA GLY A 531 15.80 -29.88 -2.33
C GLY A 531 15.18 -30.07 -0.95
N ASP A 532 16.03 -30.36 0.03
CA ASP A 532 15.64 -30.59 1.43
C ASP A 532 16.32 -29.62 2.41
N ALA A 533 16.99 -28.57 1.90
CA ALA A 533 17.80 -27.64 2.68
C ALA A 533 18.82 -28.33 3.62
N LEU A 534 19.34 -29.51 3.24
CA LEU A 534 20.17 -30.37 4.10
C LEU A 534 19.46 -30.77 5.41
N GLY A 535 18.16 -30.98 5.36
CA GLY A 535 17.33 -31.34 6.50
C GLY A 535 17.16 -30.21 7.52
N TYR A 536 17.44 -28.96 7.15
CA TYR A 536 17.22 -27.80 8.01
C TYR A 536 15.75 -27.70 8.43
N LYS A 537 15.55 -27.44 9.72
CA LYS A 537 14.25 -27.17 10.33
C LYS A 537 14.42 -26.05 11.36
N PRO A 538 13.52 -25.05 11.38
CA PRO A 538 13.46 -24.07 12.46
C PRO A 538 13.30 -24.77 13.81
N ASP A 539 13.89 -24.20 14.86
CA ASP A 539 13.88 -24.71 16.23
C ASP A 539 12.92 -23.93 17.15
N TYR A 540 12.06 -23.09 16.57
CA TYR A 540 10.98 -22.36 17.23
C TYR A 540 9.60 -22.83 16.75
N GLU A 541 8.56 -22.52 17.52
CA GLU A 541 7.17 -22.71 17.13
C GLU A 541 6.71 -21.54 16.25
N TYR A 542 5.94 -21.83 15.21
CA TYR A 542 5.40 -20.83 14.27
C TYR A 542 4.11 -21.34 13.64
N SER A 543 3.32 -20.41 13.12
CA SER A 543 2.17 -20.72 12.28
C SER A 543 2.40 -20.22 10.86
N VAL A 544 1.83 -20.92 9.87
CA VAL A 544 2.00 -20.58 8.46
C VAL A 544 0.62 -20.41 7.86
N ASP A 545 0.37 -19.23 7.31
CA ASP A 545 -0.82 -18.96 6.52
C ASP A 545 -0.71 -19.58 5.14
N PHE A 546 -1.83 -20.00 4.58
CA PHE A 546 -1.86 -20.60 3.25
C PHE A 546 -1.37 -19.59 2.20
N ALA A 547 -0.64 -20.06 1.20
CA ALA A 547 -0.21 -19.22 0.10
C ALA A 547 -1.37 -19.07 -0.89
N ASP A 548 -2.19 -18.07 -0.64
CA ASP A 548 -3.29 -17.69 -1.52
C ASP A 548 -3.32 -16.18 -1.75
N ALA A 549 -4.28 -15.86 -2.60
CA ALA A 549 -4.59 -14.55 -3.07
C ALA A 549 -4.97 -13.62 -1.88
N ASP A 550 -5.75 -14.14 -0.93
CA ASP A 550 -6.19 -13.43 0.28
C ASP A 550 -5.04 -13.06 1.20
N ASN A 551 -4.14 -14.00 1.45
CA ASN A 551 -2.97 -13.80 2.28
C ASN A 551 -2.00 -12.79 1.63
N ALA A 552 -1.77 -12.89 0.32
CA ALA A 552 -0.97 -11.91 -0.42
C ALA A 552 -1.51 -10.48 -0.22
N TRP A 553 -2.83 -10.32 -0.27
CA TRP A 553 -3.46 -9.04 -0.01
C TRP A 553 -3.29 -8.56 1.43
N ILE A 554 -3.57 -9.42 2.42
CA ILE A 554 -3.41 -9.09 3.84
C ILE A 554 -1.99 -8.62 4.11
N ILE A 555 -0.99 -9.35 3.61
CA ILE A 555 0.42 -8.98 3.71
C ILE A 555 0.64 -7.61 3.08
N ARG A 556 0.15 -7.36 1.86
CA ARG A 556 0.34 -6.09 1.17
C ARG A 556 -0.25 -4.90 1.91
N THR A 557 -1.42 -5.03 2.54
CA THR A 557 -2.08 -3.90 3.22
C THR A 557 -1.65 -3.70 4.65
N ASP A 558 -1.36 -4.79 5.35
CA ASP A 558 -1.11 -4.74 6.78
C ASP A 558 0.40 -4.70 7.07
N SER A 559 1.27 -5.03 6.10
CA SER A 559 2.71 -4.83 6.26
C SER A 559 3.15 -3.38 6.07
N GLY A 560 4.26 -3.04 6.71
CA GLY A 560 4.82 -1.70 6.76
C GLY A 560 4.31 -0.91 7.97
N ALA A 561 4.82 0.31 8.10
CA ALA A 561 4.42 1.20 9.18
C ALA A 561 3.00 1.74 8.93
N GLN A 562 2.13 1.56 9.93
CA GLN A 562 0.71 1.95 9.94
C GLN A 562 0.46 3.27 10.68
#